data_AF-A0A914AXI4-F1
#
_entry.id   AF-A0A914AXI4-F1
#
_cell.length_a   1.000
_cell.length_b   1.000
_cell.length_c   1.000
_cell.angle_alpha   90.00
_cell.angle_beta   90.00
_cell.angle_gamma   90.00
#
_symmetry.space_group_name_H-M   'P 1'
#
loop_
_entity.id
_entity.type
_entity.pdbx_description
1 polymer ?
#
loop_
_entity_poly.entity_id
_entity_poly.type
_entity_poly.pdbx_seq_one_letter_code
_entity_poly.pdbx_strand_id
1 'polypeptide(L)'
;MASRAVTVCSCRPSSLSKMQQLSLADVQLDSSFNFKYIEGRIAKMWPLHSAGKNKWMKTILEEGEEPAANDAPPPSRIIVFLMGAFAEEFIQFSVGDMVIISEALIEKSPSFVKDSIHPCNILVEKTRSRPSVWLFCVSSNRRWRSGSS
;
A
#
# COMPACT_ATOMS: atom_id res chain seq x y z
N MET A 1 -9.04 15.17 18.13
CA MET A 1 -8.25 15.20 16.86
C MET A 1 -8.47 13.87 16.17
N ALA A 2 -8.98 13.86 14.94
CA ALA A 2 -9.14 12.61 14.19
C ALA A 2 -7.74 12.08 13.83
N SER A 3 -7.43 10.86 14.26
CA SER A 3 -6.18 10.18 13.89
C SER A 3 -6.24 9.82 12.40
N ARG A 4 -5.26 10.28 11.62
CA ARG A 4 -5.16 9.99 10.18
C ARG A 4 -4.98 8.49 9.95
N ALA A 5 -5.65 7.96 8.94
CA ALA A 5 -5.46 6.57 8.52
C ALA A 5 -4.15 6.42 7.73
N VAL A 6 -3.75 7.41 6.93
CA VAL A 6 -2.49 7.40 6.19
C VAL A 6 -1.56 8.51 6.68
N THR A 7 -0.33 8.12 7.03
CA THR A 7 0.70 9.05 7.48
C THR A 7 1.61 9.41 6.31
N VAL A 8 1.79 10.69 6.03
CA VAL A 8 2.76 11.15 5.03
C VAL A 8 4.05 11.53 5.74
N CYS A 9 5.16 11.00 5.26
CA CYS A 9 6.46 11.15 5.92
C CYS A 9 7.49 11.68 4.92
N SER A 10 8.37 12.58 5.40
CA SER A 10 9.53 13.07 4.64
C SER A 10 10.73 12.13 4.73
N CYS A 11 10.74 11.21 5.70
CA CYS A 11 11.79 10.24 5.94
C CYS A 11 11.20 8.93 6.50
N ARG A 12 11.84 7.79 6.23
CA ARG A 12 11.34 6.48 6.67
C ARG A 12 10.96 6.49 8.16
N PRO A 13 9.82 5.90 8.56
CA PRO A 13 9.33 5.94 9.93
C PRO A 13 10.25 5.13 10.83
N SER A 14 10.61 5.66 11.99
CA SER A 14 11.48 4.99 12.95
C SER A 14 10.89 3.67 13.48
N SER A 15 9.56 3.51 13.46
CA SER A 15 8.87 2.27 13.83
C SER A 15 9.28 1.07 12.96
N LEU A 16 9.69 1.30 11.70
CA LEU A 16 10.13 0.23 10.80
C LEU A 16 11.43 -0.44 11.24
N SER A 17 12.24 0.22 12.08
CA SER A 17 13.48 -0.38 12.63
C SER A 17 13.22 -1.63 13.48
N LYS A 18 11.99 -1.81 13.95
CA LYS A 18 11.55 -2.97 14.75
C LYS A 18 10.72 -3.96 13.94
N MET A 19 10.62 -3.76 12.63
CA MET A 19 9.80 -4.57 11.73
C MET A 19 10.65 -5.18 10.63
N GLN A 20 10.24 -6.34 10.14
CA GLN A 20 10.90 -7.00 9.02
C GLN A 20 10.26 -6.56 7.70
N GLN A 21 11.08 -6.12 6.75
CA GLN A 21 10.63 -5.94 5.37
C GLN A 21 10.40 -7.32 4.74
N LEU A 22 9.23 -7.49 4.12
CA LEU A 22 8.89 -8.67 3.33
C LEU A 22 8.95 -8.27 1.86
N SER A 23 9.64 -9.07 1.04
CA SER A 23 9.53 -8.90 -0.41
C SER A 23 8.11 -9.23 -0.86
N LEU A 24 7.64 -8.58 -1.92
CA LEU A 24 6.35 -8.93 -2.52
C LEU A 24 6.30 -10.40 -2.94
N ALA A 25 7.42 -10.97 -3.40
CA ALA A 25 7.51 -12.38 -3.78
C ALA A 25 7.36 -13.35 -2.58
N ASP A 26 7.71 -12.89 -1.38
CA ASP A 26 7.64 -13.68 -0.15
C ASP A 26 6.27 -13.59 0.54
N VAL A 27 5.31 -12.86 -0.03
CA VAL A 27 3.95 -12.76 0.51
C VAL A 27 3.19 -14.06 0.24
N GLN A 28 2.98 -14.84 1.30
CA GLN A 28 2.28 -16.11 1.22
C GLN A 28 0.96 -16.10 2.01
N LEU A 29 -0.02 -16.86 1.52
CA LEU A 29 -1.26 -17.10 2.24
C LEU A 29 -0.94 -17.73 3.60
N ASP A 30 -1.75 -17.42 4.62
CA ASP A 30 -1.62 -17.91 6.00
C ASP A 30 -0.32 -17.50 6.73
N SER A 31 0.57 -16.75 6.07
CA SER A 31 1.73 -16.18 6.73
C SER A 31 1.32 -15.01 7.64
N SER A 32 1.92 -14.94 8.83
CA SER A 32 1.71 -13.79 9.72
C SER A 32 2.35 -12.54 9.13
N PHE A 33 1.57 -11.46 9.05
CA PHE A 33 2.02 -10.12 8.66
C PHE A 33 2.23 -9.18 9.87
N ASN A 34 2.22 -9.73 11.08
CA ASN A 34 2.54 -9.00 12.32
C ASN A 34 4.03 -8.64 12.36
N PHE A 35 4.34 -7.41 12.79
CA PHE A 35 5.72 -6.88 12.81
C PHE A 35 6.45 -6.96 11.45
N LYS A 36 5.69 -7.05 10.35
CA LYS A 36 6.21 -7.04 9.00
C LYS A 36 5.63 -5.87 8.21
N TYR A 37 6.35 -5.45 7.19
CA TYR A 37 5.88 -4.48 6.23
C TYR A 37 6.27 -4.86 4.81
N ILE A 38 5.46 -4.43 3.85
CA ILE A 38 5.85 -4.35 2.45
C ILE A 38 6.10 -2.89 2.09
N GLU A 39 6.97 -2.68 1.14
CA GLU A 39 7.25 -1.38 0.55
C GLU A 39 7.14 -1.51 -0.96
N GLY A 40 6.46 -0.56 -1.59
CA GLY A 40 6.32 -0.59 -3.03
C GLY A 40 5.79 0.71 -3.59
N ARG A 41 6.08 0.91 -4.87
CA ARG A 41 5.63 2.04 -5.65
C ARG A 41 4.21 1.83 -6.14
N ILE A 42 3.37 2.85 -6.13
CA ILE A 42 2.04 2.79 -6.74
C ILE A 42 2.20 2.66 -8.25
N ALA A 43 1.94 1.48 -8.79
CA ALA A 43 2.03 1.21 -10.23
C ALA A 43 0.69 1.43 -10.95
N LYS A 44 -0.43 1.25 -10.25
CA LYS A 44 -1.77 1.53 -10.78
C LYS A 44 -2.75 1.80 -9.66
N MET A 45 -3.59 2.82 -9.83
CA MET A 45 -4.63 3.17 -8.87
C MET A 45 -5.99 3.25 -9.58
N TRP A 46 -7.03 2.71 -8.95
CA TRP A 46 -8.40 2.82 -9.43
C TRP A 46 -9.14 3.97 -8.72
N PRO A 47 -10.24 4.49 -9.29
CA PRO A 47 -11.08 5.48 -8.62
C PRO A 47 -11.57 5.00 -7.26
N LEU A 48 -11.82 5.95 -6.35
CA LEU A 48 -12.51 5.66 -5.10
C LEU A 48 -13.93 5.18 -5.41
N HIS A 49 -14.26 3.97 -4.96
CA HIS A 49 -15.62 3.44 -5.03
C HIS A 49 -16.34 3.69 -3.72
N SER A 50 -17.59 4.16 -3.80
CA SER A 50 -18.45 4.41 -2.64
C SER A 50 -19.80 3.71 -2.84
N ALA A 51 -20.09 2.76 -1.97
CA ALA A 51 -21.37 2.04 -1.90
C ALA A 51 -21.98 2.25 -0.51
N GLY A 52 -22.81 3.28 -0.36
CA GLY A 52 -23.33 3.70 0.95
C GLY A 52 -22.20 4.15 1.88
N LYS A 53 -22.09 3.49 3.04
CA LYS A 53 -21.00 3.74 4.01
C LYS A 53 -19.69 3.01 3.67
N ASN A 54 -19.74 2.08 2.71
CA ASN A 54 -18.58 1.28 2.34
C ASN A 54 -17.81 2.00 1.25
N LYS A 55 -16.60 2.45 1.60
CA LYS A 55 -15.66 3.09 0.67
C LYS A 55 -14.47 2.19 0.48
N TRP A 56 -14.02 2.03 -0.76
CA TRP A 56 -12.88 1.18 -1.06
C TRP A 56 -12.14 1.63 -2.31
N MET A 57 -10.87 1.28 -2.38
CA MET A 57 -9.99 1.54 -3.52
C MET A 57 -9.11 0.33 -3.78
N LYS A 58 -8.94 -0.01 -5.06
CA LYS A 58 -7.94 -0.98 -5.52
C LYS A 58 -6.68 -0.24 -5.97
N THR A 59 -5.53 -0.75 -5.61
CA THR A 59 -4.23 -0.31 -6.15
C THR A 59 -3.32 -1.51 -6.42
N ILE A 60 -2.34 -1.35 -7.30
CA ILE A 60 -1.24 -2.29 -7.50
C ILE A 60 0.04 -1.61 -7.01
N LEU A 61 0.72 -2.28 -6.08
CA LEU A 61 2.08 -1.94 -5.71
C LEU A 61 3.07 -2.76 -6.52
N GLU A 62 4.22 -2.17 -6.80
CA GLU A 62 5.36 -2.78 -7.46
C GLU A 62 6.60 -2.64 -6.57
N GLU A 63 7.38 -3.70 -6.47
CA GLU A 63 8.59 -3.74 -5.67
C GLU A 63 9.73 -2.97 -6.35
N GLY A 64 10.42 -2.12 -5.59
CA GLY A 64 11.51 -1.26 -6.10
C GLY A 64 11.11 0.18 -6.39
N GLU A 65 12.11 1.03 -6.59
CA GLU A 65 11.94 2.47 -6.89
C GLU A 65 11.72 2.71 -8.39
N GLU A 66 12.34 1.88 -9.23
CA GLU A 66 12.22 1.90 -10.68
C GLU A 66 11.18 0.88 -11.16
N PRO A 67 10.56 1.10 -12.34
CA PRO A 67 9.70 0.09 -12.93
C PRO A 67 10.49 -1.19 -13.10
N ALA A 68 9.90 -2.32 -12.71
CA ALA A 68 10.54 -3.60 -12.90
C ALA A 68 10.91 -3.76 -14.38
N ALA A 69 12.18 -4.01 -14.65
CA ALA A 69 12.59 -4.54 -15.94
C ALA A 69 11.84 -5.87 -16.19
N ASN A 70 11.65 -6.25 -17.45
CA ASN A 70 10.93 -7.48 -17.81
C ASN A 70 11.49 -8.76 -17.13
N ASP A 71 12.72 -8.71 -16.59
CA ASP A 71 13.42 -9.84 -15.95
C ASP A 71 13.37 -9.81 -14.41
N ALA A 72 12.63 -8.90 -13.77
CA ALA A 72 12.48 -8.92 -12.31
C ALA A 72 11.79 -10.23 -11.85
N PRO A 73 12.29 -10.91 -10.80
CA PRO A 73 11.71 -12.16 -10.36
C PRO A 73 10.25 -11.96 -9.94
N PRO A 74 9.29 -12.68 -10.54
CA PRO A 74 7.90 -12.58 -10.18
C PRO A 74 7.59 -13.38 -8.90
N PRO A 75 6.61 -12.96 -8.10
CA PRO A 75 5.77 -11.79 -8.33
C PRO A 75 6.37 -10.51 -7.71
N SER A 76 6.74 -9.54 -8.56
CA SER A 76 7.25 -8.21 -8.17
C SER A 76 6.13 -7.19 -7.94
N ARG A 77 4.87 -7.62 -7.98
CA ARG A 77 3.69 -6.74 -7.88
C ARG A 77 2.63 -7.40 -7.02
N ILE A 78 1.85 -6.61 -6.30
CA ILE A 78 0.75 -7.11 -5.47
C ILE A 78 -0.46 -6.19 -5.54
N ILE A 79 -1.65 -6.78 -5.49
CA ILE A 79 -2.90 -6.02 -5.38
C ILE A 79 -3.10 -5.64 -3.91
N VAL A 80 -3.44 -4.38 -3.68
CA VAL A 80 -3.84 -3.87 -2.37
C VAL A 80 -5.25 -3.32 -2.46
N PHE A 81 -6.11 -3.73 -1.53
CA PHE A 81 -7.44 -3.16 -1.31
C PHE A 81 -7.42 -2.29 -0.05
N LEU A 82 -7.74 -1.01 -0.21
CA LEU A 82 -7.85 -0.05 0.87
C LEU A 82 -9.33 0.12 1.22
N MET A 83 -9.68 0.10 2.50
CA MET A 83 -11.07 0.20 2.97
C MET A 83 -11.28 1.44 3.86
N GLY A 84 -12.46 2.03 3.78
CA GLY A 84 -12.90 3.13 4.64
C GLY A 84 -11.98 4.35 4.56
N ALA A 85 -11.57 4.86 5.72
CA ALA A 85 -10.71 6.04 5.83
C ALA A 85 -9.36 5.88 5.11
N PHE A 86 -8.82 4.65 5.01
CA PHE A 86 -7.62 4.43 4.22
C PHE A 86 -7.88 4.76 2.74
N ALA A 87 -8.98 4.28 2.17
CA ALA A 87 -9.32 4.54 0.76
C ALA A 87 -9.56 6.04 0.51
N GLU A 88 -10.24 6.72 1.42
CA GLU A 88 -10.52 8.16 1.33
C GLU A 88 -9.26 9.00 1.39
N GLU A 89 -8.36 8.71 2.33
CA GLU A 89 -7.12 9.46 2.46
C GLU A 89 -6.11 9.11 1.36
N PHE A 90 -6.24 7.93 0.74
CA PHE A 90 -5.33 7.50 -0.32
C PHE A 90 -5.54 8.22 -1.66
N ILE A 91 -6.70 8.87 -1.87
CA ILE A 91 -7.03 9.58 -3.12
C ILE A 91 -6.04 10.72 -3.44
N GLN A 92 -5.37 11.26 -2.43
CA GLN A 92 -4.45 12.39 -2.60
C GLN A 92 -3.09 11.98 -3.21
N PHE A 93 -2.85 10.68 -3.32
CA PHE A 93 -1.61 10.10 -3.84
C PHE A 93 -1.70 9.78 -5.32
N SER A 94 -0.57 9.46 -5.93
CA SER A 94 -0.49 9.27 -7.37
C SER A 94 0.38 8.08 -7.72
N VAL A 95 0.17 7.56 -8.94
CA VAL A 95 1.07 6.58 -9.54
C VAL A 95 2.50 7.13 -9.49
N GLY A 96 3.44 6.30 -9.01
CA GLY A 96 4.84 6.67 -8.79
C GLY A 96 5.19 7.01 -7.33
N ASP A 97 4.23 7.31 -6.45
CA ASP A 97 4.52 7.52 -5.02
C ASP A 97 4.90 6.19 -4.34
N MET A 98 5.79 6.25 -3.33
CA MET A 98 6.24 5.08 -2.56
C MET A 98 5.38 4.89 -1.32
N VAL A 99 4.97 3.65 -1.06
CA VAL A 99 4.04 3.30 0.01
C VAL A 99 4.63 2.19 0.85
N ILE A 100 4.48 2.32 2.16
CA ILE A 100 4.79 1.28 3.13
C ILE A 100 3.49 0.86 3.81
N ILE A 101 3.24 -0.43 3.85
CA ILE A 101 2.06 -1.02 4.51
C ILE A 101 2.55 -2.07 5.48
N SER A 102 2.17 -1.95 6.75
CA SER A 102 2.44 -2.96 7.78
C SER A 102 1.16 -3.49 8.40
N GLU A 103 1.23 -4.69 8.97
CA GLU A 103 0.20 -5.26 9.87
C GLU A 103 -1.23 -5.26 9.29
N ALA A 104 -1.32 -5.34 7.96
CA ALA A 104 -2.54 -5.57 7.19
C ALA A 104 -2.89 -7.07 7.10
N LEU A 105 -3.99 -7.39 6.42
CA LEU A 105 -4.36 -8.78 6.15
C LEU A 105 -3.81 -9.23 4.81
N ILE A 106 -3.32 -10.47 4.76
CA ILE A 106 -3.03 -11.19 3.53
C ILE A 106 -4.24 -12.07 3.22
N GLU A 107 -4.80 -11.91 2.02
CA GLU A 107 -5.91 -12.72 1.54
C GLU A 107 -5.57 -13.37 0.21
N LYS A 108 -6.31 -14.42 -0.16
CA LYS A 108 -6.18 -15.03 -1.49
C LYS A 108 -6.71 -14.07 -2.54
N SER A 109 -5.90 -13.82 -3.57
CA SER A 109 -6.28 -12.93 -4.67
C SER A 109 -7.46 -13.54 -5.45
N PRO A 110 -8.60 -12.83 -5.57
CA PRO A 110 -9.75 -13.32 -6.32
C PRO A 110 -9.54 -13.23 -7.84
N SER A 111 -8.53 -12.48 -8.30
CA SER A 111 -8.30 -12.23 -9.73
C SER A 111 -7.02 -12.87 -10.28
N PHE A 112 -6.26 -13.63 -9.47
CA PHE A 112 -4.98 -14.22 -9.90
C PHE A 112 -5.09 -15.08 -11.16
N VAL A 113 -6.17 -15.87 -11.30
CA VAL A 113 -6.41 -16.69 -12.50
C VAL A 113 -6.59 -15.83 -13.77
N LYS A 114 -7.04 -14.58 -13.62
CA LYS A 114 -7.32 -13.66 -14.72
C LYS A 114 -6.16 -12.74 -15.04
N ASP A 115 -5.48 -12.21 -14.03
CA ASP A 115 -4.45 -11.18 -14.20
C ASP A 115 -3.02 -11.65 -13.93
N SER A 116 -2.85 -12.83 -13.31
CA SER A 116 -1.56 -13.43 -12.97
C SER A 116 -0.61 -12.50 -12.21
N ILE A 117 -1.14 -11.52 -11.45
CA ILE A 117 -0.31 -10.53 -10.75
C ILE A 117 0.37 -11.16 -9.54
N HIS A 118 -0.43 -11.66 -8.59
CA HIS A 118 0.04 -12.24 -7.34
C HIS A 118 -1.02 -13.20 -6.80
N PRO A 119 -0.65 -14.37 -6.26
CA PRO A 119 -1.61 -15.34 -5.70
C PRO A 119 -2.35 -14.80 -4.47
N CYS A 120 -1.75 -13.85 -3.78
CA CYS A 120 -2.30 -13.13 -2.62
C CYS A 120 -2.62 -11.65 -2.95
N ASN A 121 -3.51 -11.03 -2.18
CA ASN A 121 -3.68 -9.59 -2.10
C ASN A 121 -3.50 -9.12 -0.65
N ILE A 122 -3.21 -7.83 -0.49
CA ILE A 122 -3.22 -7.17 0.82
C ILE A 122 -4.56 -6.47 0.99
N LEU A 123 -5.15 -6.59 2.18
CA LEU A 123 -6.33 -5.83 2.57
C LEU A 123 -6.02 -4.95 3.77
N VAL A 124 -6.22 -3.65 3.59
CA VAL A 124 -5.95 -2.61 4.57
C VAL A 124 -7.27 -2.12 5.16
N GLU A 125 -7.60 -2.62 6.34
CA GLU A 125 -8.79 -2.22 7.10
C GLU A 125 -8.58 -2.28 8.63
N LYS A 126 -9.29 -1.41 9.37
CA LYS A 126 -9.16 -1.31 10.84
C LYS A 126 -10.01 -2.30 11.64
N THR A 127 -10.96 -2.98 11.00
CA THR A 127 -11.94 -3.85 11.67
C THR A 127 -11.35 -5.21 12.05
N ARG A 128 -10.44 -5.74 11.22
CA ARG A 128 -9.85 -7.08 11.37
C ARG A 128 -8.33 -7.07 11.56
N SER A 129 -7.69 -5.91 11.39
CA SER A 129 -6.24 -5.76 11.54
C SER A 129 -5.88 -4.38 12.09
N ARG A 130 -4.59 -4.12 12.31
CA ARG A 130 -4.08 -2.83 12.81
C ARG A 130 -3.10 -2.22 11.81
N PRO A 131 -3.52 -2.01 10.55
CA PRO A 131 -2.57 -1.66 9.54
C PRO A 131 -2.10 -0.23 9.73
N SER A 132 -0.83 -0.01 9.42
CA SER A 132 -0.25 1.31 9.30
C SER A 132 0.17 1.53 7.86
N VAL A 133 -0.20 2.69 7.31
CA VAL A 133 0.14 3.07 5.94
C VAL A 133 0.96 4.35 6.01
N TRP A 134 2.17 4.28 5.46
CA TRP A 134 3.05 5.42 5.30
C TRP A 134 3.30 5.70 3.82
N LEU A 135 3.50 6.96 3.49
CA LEU A 135 3.80 7.38 2.13
C LEU A 135 5.04 8.29 2.07
N PHE A 136 5.87 8.04 1.07
CA PHE A 136 7.08 8.78 0.72
C PHE A 136 6.95 9.31 -0.71
N CYS A 137 7.06 10.62 -0.87
CA CYS A 137 7.06 11.23 -2.19
C CYS A 137 8.47 11.15 -2.77
N VAL A 138 8.67 10.33 -3.81
CA VAL A 138 9.95 10.25 -4.54
C VAL A 138 10.07 11.41 -5.55
N SER A 139 8.98 12.10 -5.84
CA SER A 139 9.01 13.24 -6.76
C SER A 139 9.32 14.54 -6.00
N SER A 140 10.54 15.03 -6.21
CA SER A 140 11.10 16.33 -5.78
C SER A 140 10.29 17.57 -6.21
N ASN A 141 9.06 17.41 -6.71
CA ASN A 141 8.29 18.48 -7.36
C ASN A 141 6.94 18.79 -6.70
N ARG A 142 6.51 18.06 -5.66
CA ARG A 142 5.39 18.51 -4.83
C ARG A 142 5.91 19.38 -3.70
N ARG A 143 6.11 20.66 -4.03
CA ARG A 143 6.24 21.74 -3.05
C ARG A 143 4.99 21.70 -2.18
N TRP A 144 5.11 21.09 -1.00
CA TRP A 144 4.11 21.17 0.04
C TRP A 144 3.82 22.65 0.24
N ARG A 145 2.60 23.08 -0.10
CA ARG A 145 2.08 24.34 0.41
C ARG A 145 1.81 24.12 1.89
N SER A 146 2.87 24.13 2.69
CA SER A 146 2.78 24.58 4.07
C SER A 146 2.28 26.02 4.00
N GLY A 147 1.07 26.23 4.51
CA GLY A 147 0.26 27.42 4.28
C GLY A 147 0.82 28.69 4.89
N SER A 148 0.03 29.74 4.81
CA SER A 148 0.01 30.83 5.78
C SER A 148 -1.37 31.45 5.75
N SER A 149 -1.86 31.77 6.95
CA SER A 149 -3.13 32.37 7.30
C SER A 149 -3.47 33.66 6.54
#